data_AF-A0AAE3C8A0-F1
#
_entry.id   AF-A0AAE3C8A0-F1
#
_cell.length_a   1.000
_cell.length_b   1.000
_cell.length_c   1.000
_cell.angle_alpha   90.00
_cell.angle_beta   90.00
_cell.angle_gamma   90.00
#
_symmetry.space_group_name_H-M   'P 1'
#
loop_
_entity.id
_entity.type
_entity.pdbx_description
1 polymer ?
#
loop_
_entity_poly.entity_id
_entity_poly.type
_entity_poly.pdbx_seq_one_letter_code
_entity_poly.pdbx_strand_id
1 'polypeptide(L)'
;MIAEKTALEYLNDAREHAKCGDFVGAFLRYIRAGCFFRESSDLVNSLDCYNKAMEVANEHLNKKEYMALVYSGFASYYRGVGNNNKFVENLSQSAKMHIDAAEENIAKWQDIGGKSTSLIETAISEYSWASFCSFLLGDKELAKNLALKSLDLAQTKRIRIWRRELAKTCGALINGKLGKAQAHWVKFQETLSNDYLGETEYFEYLRIVENCFNIAKSQKK
;
A
#
# COMPACT_ATOMS: atom_id res chain seq x y z
N MET A 1 0.42 -2.23 25.19
CA MET A 1 -0.55 -3.09 25.91
C MET A 1 -1.83 -3.36 25.12
N ILE A 2 -2.62 -2.35 24.69
CA ILE A 2 -3.89 -2.60 23.96
C ILE A 2 -3.63 -3.24 22.56
N ALA A 3 -2.75 -2.66 21.75
CA ALA A 3 -2.47 -3.16 20.39
C ALA A 3 -1.89 -4.59 20.38
N GLU A 4 -1.05 -4.94 21.36
CA GLU A 4 -0.43 -6.26 21.49
C GLU A 4 -1.45 -7.34 21.87
N LYS A 5 -2.36 -7.04 22.80
CA LYS A 5 -3.46 -7.93 23.15
C LYS A 5 -4.34 -8.22 21.91
N THR A 6 -4.67 -7.18 21.15
CA THR A 6 -5.45 -7.32 19.91
C THR A 6 -4.68 -8.07 18.82
N ALA A 7 -3.36 -7.89 18.71
CA ALA A 7 -2.52 -8.64 17.77
C ALA A 7 -2.57 -10.15 18.04
N LEU A 8 -2.47 -10.54 19.31
CA LEU A 8 -2.53 -11.94 19.74
C LEU A 8 -3.92 -12.56 19.52
N GLU A 9 -5.00 -11.80 19.73
CA GLU A 9 -6.37 -12.23 19.42
C GLU A 9 -6.49 -12.58 17.93
N TYR A 10 -6.08 -11.67 17.03
CA TYR A 10 -6.08 -11.96 15.58
C TYR A 10 -5.18 -13.13 15.19
N LEU A 11 -4.02 -13.28 15.81
CA LEU A 11 -3.10 -14.39 15.53
C LEU A 11 -3.70 -15.74 15.94
N ASN A 12 -4.37 -15.81 17.08
CA ASN A 12 -5.04 -17.02 17.54
C ASN A 12 -6.22 -17.36 16.64
N ASP A 13 -7.05 -16.37 16.31
CA ASP A 13 -8.15 -16.58 15.38
C ASP A 13 -7.65 -17.05 14.00
N ALA A 14 -6.55 -16.50 13.50
CA ALA A 14 -5.97 -16.93 12.22
C ALA A 14 -5.63 -18.43 12.21
N ARG A 15 -5.08 -18.92 13.32
CA ARG A 15 -4.72 -20.33 13.50
C ARG A 15 -5.96 -21.23 13.57
N GLU A 16 -7.03 -20.79 14.22
CA GLU A 16 -8.29 -21.55 14.28
C GLU A 16 -8.95 -21.63 12.89
N HIS A 17 -8.98 -20.52 12.14
CA HIS A 17 -9.46 -20.53 10.76
C HIS A 17 -8.64 -21.48 9.87
N ALA A 18 -7.31 -21.48 10.01
CA ALA A 18 -6.44 -22.38 9.27
C ALA A 18 -6.70 -23.86 9.59
N LYS A 19 -6.91 -24.20 10.88
CA LYS A 19 -7.28 -25.57 11.30
C LYS A 19 -8.61 -26.04 10.70
N CYS A 20 -9.56 -25.12 10.56
CA CYS A 20 -10.88 -25.40 9.98
C CYS A 20 -10.88 -25.39 8.43
N GLY A 21 -9.75 -25.14 7.78
CA GLY A 21 -9.65 -25.04 6.32
C GLY A 21 -10.22 -23.75 5.73
N ASP A 22 -10.57 -22.75 6.56
CA ASP A 22 -10.95 -21.41 6.09
C ASP A 22 -9.71 -20.55 5.86
N PHE A 23 -9.09 -20.77 4.70
CA PHE A 23 -7.84 -20.09 4.33
C PHE A 23 -8.03 -18.60 4.05
N VAL A 24 -9.21 -18.15 3.61
CA VAL A 24 -9.50 -16.71 3.43
C VAL A 24 -9.59 -16.04 4.80
N GLY A 25 -10.32 -16.65 5.74
CA GLY A 25 -10.43 -16.17 7.11
C GLY A 25 -9.08 -16.15 7.84
N ALA A 26 -8.24 -17.16 7.64
CA ALA A 26 -6.89 -17.22 8.19
C ALA A 26 -5.99 -16.11 7.63
N PHE A 27 -5.97 -15.96 6.31
CA PHE A 27 -5.16 -14.97 5.61
C PHE A 27 -5.42 -13.55 6.13
N LEU A 28 -6.68 -13.13 6.16
CA LEU A 28 -7.05 -11.76 6.56
C LEU A 28 -6.63 -11.46 8.00
N ARG A 29 -6.69 -12.46 8.89
CA ARG A 29 -6.31 -12.33 10.29
C ARG A 29 -4.80 -12.31 10.48
N TYR A 30 -4.04 -13.10 9.71
CA TYR A 30 -2.58 -12.99 9.70
C TYR A 30 -2.12 -11.59 9.24
N ILE A 31 -2.70 -11.04 8.17
CA ILE A 31 -2.41 -9.66 7.71
C ILE A 31 -2.67 -8.66 8.84
N ARG A 32 -3.84 -8.77 9.49
CA ARG A 32 -4.26 -7.84 10.54
C ARG A 32 -3.40 -7.94 11.80
N ALA A 33 -3.09 -9.16 12.25
CA ALA A 33 -2.14 -9.39 13.35
C ALA A 33 -0.77 -8.78 13.03
N GLY A 34 -0.26 -8.99 11.81
CA GLY A 34 1.01 -8.43 11.36
C GLY A 34 1.06 -6.90 11.45
N CYS A 35 -0.04 -6.22 11.11
CA CYS A 35 -0.16 -4.77 11.24
C CYS A 35 -0.11 -4.32 12.70
N PHE A 36 -0.87 -4.96 13.61
CA PHE A 36 -0.86 -4.60 15.03
C PHE A 36 0.49 -4.88 15.71
N PHE A 37 1.16 -5.97 15.35
CA PHE A 37 2.53 -6.23 15.80
C PHE A 37 3.50 -5.14 15.33
N ARG A 38 3.41 -4.70 14.06
CA ARG A 38 4.20 -3.58 13.55
C ARG A 38 3.95 -2.29 14.33
N GLU A 39 2.69 -1.98 14.63
CA GLU A 39 2.32 -0.78 15.38
C GLU A 39 2.80 -0.79 16.83
N SER A 40 2.87 -1.98 17.44
CA SER A 40 3.47 -2.19 18.76
C SER A 40 5.00 -2.32 18.72
N SER A 41 5.63 -2.11 17.55
CA SER A 41 7.06 -2.27 17.32
C SER A 41 7.60 -3.69 17.53
N ASP A 42 6.72 -4.69 17.58
CA ASP A 42 7.08 -6.11 17.55
C ASP A 42 7.29 -6.56 16.10
N LEU A 43 8.46 -6.22 15.58
CA LEU A 43 8.80 -6.45 14.18
C LEU A 43 9.00 -7.95 13.88
N VAL A 44 9.39 -8.74 14.87
CA VAL A 44 9.58 -10.19 14.72
C VAL A 44 8.23 -10.88 14.47
N ASN A 45 7.25 -10.64 15.33
CA ASN A 45 5.93 -11.23 15.16
C ASN A 45 5.18 -10.65 13.96
N SER A 46 5.43 -9.37 13.63
CA SER A 46 4.90 -8.77 12.41
C SER A 46 5.36 -9.52 11.15
N LEU A 47 6.67 -9.79 11.04
CA LEU A 47 7.23 -10.51 9.90
C LEU A 47 6.74 -11.96 9.84
N ASP A 48 6.66 -12.66 10.97
CA ASP A 48 6.13 -14.03 11.02
C ASP A 48 4.67 -14.09 10.51
N CYS A 49 3.84 -13.12 10.90
CA CYS A 49 2.47 -13.03 10.42
C CYS A 49 2.39 -12.82 8.90
N TYR A 50 3.20 -11.91 8.34
CA TYR A 50 3.22 -11.69 6.89
C TYR A 50 3.77 -12.89 6.11
N ASN A 51 4.76 -13.61 6.65
CA ASN A 51 5.24 -14.86 6.05
C ASN A 51 4.15 -15.94 6.03
N LYS A 52 3.39 -16.11 7.11
CA LYS A 52 2.26 -17.04 7.15
C LYS A 52 1.15 -16.64 6.19
N ALA A 53 0.87 -15.34 6.08
CA ALA A 53 -0.07 -14.85 5.08
C ALA A 53 0.42 -15.14 3.65
N MET A 54 1.73 -15.03 3.38
CA MET A 54 2.35 -15.39 2.10
C MET A 54 2.16 -16.88 1.78
N GLU A 55 2.42 -17.75 2.74
CA GLU A 55 2.24 -19.20 2.63
C GLU A 55 0.79 -19.55 2.27
N VAL A 56 -0.17 -19.03 3.04
CA VAL A 56 -1.61 -19.24 2.78
C VAL A 56 -2.02 -18.69 1.41
N ALA A 57 -1.53 -17.50 1.04
CA ALA A 57 -1.82 -16.90 -0.26
C ALA A 57 -1.29 -17.73 -1.42
N ASN A 58 -0.09 -18.31 -1.31
CA ASN A 58 0.54 -19.11 -2.35
C ASN A 58 -0.06 -20.51 -2.45
N GLU A 59 -0.23 -21.20 -1.32
CA GLU A 59 -0.55 -22.62 -1.29
C GLU A 59 -2.05 -22.91 -1.38
N HIS A 60 -2.90 -21.99 -0.91
CA HIS A 60 -4.33 -22.25 -0.77
C HIS A 60 -5.21 -21.29 -1.57
N LEU A 61 -4.84 -20.02 -1.68
CA LEU A 61 -5.68 -19.02 -2.35
C LEU A 61 -5.31 -18.81 -3.81
N ASN A 62 -4.00 -18.76 -4.11
CA ASN A 62 -3.41 -18.57 -5.43
C ASN A 62 -4.06 -17.43 -6.25
N LYS A 63 -4.31 -16.28 -5.60
CA LYS A 63 -4.79 -15.06 -6.27
C LYS A 63 -3.84 -13.91 -6.05
N LYS A 64 -3.58 -13.16 -7.13
CA LYS A 64 -2.69 -12.00 -7.15
C LYS A 64 -3.12 -10.90 -6.17
N GLU A 65 -4.42 -10.74 -5.94
CA GLU A 65 -4.96 -9.80 -4.94
C GLU A 65 -4.45 -10.08 -3.53
N TYR A 66 -4.41 -11.36 -3.11
CA TYR A 66 -3.89 -11.72 -1.78
C TYR A 66 -2.37 -11.55 -1.73
N MET A 67 -1.66 -11.90 -2.79
CA MET A 67 -0.21 -11.64 -2.87
C MET A 67 0.10 -10.15 -2.75
N ALA A 68 -0.68 -9.28 -3.41
CA ALA A 68 -0.51 -7.83 -3.32
C ALA A 68 -0.60 -7.34 -1.87
N LEU A 69 -1.64 -7.76 -1.14
CA LEU A 69 -1.81 -7.42 0.28
C LEU A 69 -0.61 -7.87 1.14
N VAL A 70 -0.03 -9.04 0.87
CA VAL A 70 1.16 -9.49 1.59
C VAL A 70 2.37 -8.61 1.27
N TYR A 71 2.60 -8.26 0.01
CA TYR A 71 3.67 -7.33 -0.37
C TYR A 71 3.49 -5.95 0.29
N SER A 72 2.26 -5.45 0.38
CA SER A 72 1.94 -4.24 1.14
C SER A 72 2.27 -4.39 2.64
N GLY A 73 1.97 -5.56 3.23
CA GLY A 73 2.39 -5.93 4.58
C GLY A 73 3.91 -5.93 4.77
N PHE A 74 4.66 -6.54 3.84
CA PHE A 74 6.12 -6.50 3.88
C PHE A 74 6.68 -5.09 3.71
N ALA A 75 6.08 -4.24 2.87
CA ALA A 75 6.45 -2.83 2.81
C ALA A 75 6.26 -2.19 4.19
N SER A 76 5.10 -2.39 4.84
CA SER A 76 4.83 -1.92 6.20
C SER A 76 5.89 -2.36 7.22
N TYR A 77 6.30 -3.63 7.17
CA TYR A 77 7.41 -4.16 7.99
C TYR A 77 8.74 -3.46 7.68
N TYR A 78 9.12 -3.36 6.41
CA TYR A 78 10.39 -2.76 6.01
C TYR A 78 10.48 -1.27 6.35
N ARG A 79 9.34 -0.59 6.36
CA ARG A 79 9.21 0.76 6.93
C ARG A 79 9.52 0.77 8.42
N GLY A 80 8.97 -0.19 9.18
CA GLY A 80 9.22 -0.34 10.62
C GLY A 80 10.69 -0.55 10.97
N VAL A 81 11.43 -1.35 10.19
CA VAL A 81 12.89 -1.55 10.38
C VAL A 81 13.75 -0.46 9.70
N GLY A 82 13.14 0.57 9.08
CA GLY A 82 13.86 1.66 8.43
C GLY A 82 14.55 1.30 7.11
N ASN A 83 14.21 0.17 6.49
CA ASN A 83 14.77 -0.25 5.20
C ASN A 83 13.94 0.31 4.03
N ASN A 84 14.24 1.56 3.66
CA ASN A 84 13.50 2.29 2.63
C ASN A 84 13.60 1.67 1.22
N ASN A 85 14.72 1.01 0.89
CA ASN A 85 14.87 0.34 -0.41
C ASN A 85 13.90 -0.82 -0.54
N LYS A 86 13.86 -1.70 0.48
CA LYS A 86 12.93 -2.82 0.50
C LYS A 86 11.47 -2.36 0.65
N PHE A 87 11.21 -1.26 1.34
CA PHE A 87 9.89 -0.63 1.36
C PHE A 87 9.42 -0.29 -0.06
N VAL A 88 10.23 0.44 -0.83
CA VAL A 88 9.91 0.82 -2.22
C VAL A 88 9.72 -0.41 -3.11
N GLU A 89 10.61 -1.39 -3.00
CA GLU A 89 10.54 -2.63 -3.76
C GLU A 89 9.23 -3.39 -3.52
N ASN A 90 8.89 -3.62 -2.25
CA ASN A 90 7.68 -4.37 -1.89
C ASN A 90 6.41 -3.59 -2.26
N LEU A 91 6.40 -2.27 -2.08
CA LEU A 91 5.25 -1.45 -2.45
C LEU A 91 5.04 -1.39 -3.97
N SER A 92 6.13 -1.35 -4.75
CA SER A 92 6.07 -1.41 -6.22
C SER A 92 5.56 -2.77 -6.69
N GLN A 93 5.95 -3.85 -6.00
CA GLN A 93 5.50 -5.20 -6.30
C GLN A 93 4.02 -5.41 -5.95
N SER A 94 3.56 -4.85 -4.82
CA SER A 94 2.14 -4.80 -4.45
C SER A 94 1.30 -4.15 -5.54
N ALA A 95 1.72 -2.96 -6.00
CA ALA A 95 1.00 -2.21 -7.03
C ALA A 95 0.90 -2.99 -8.34
N LYS A 96 1.98 -3.67 -8.74
CA LYS A 96 2.00 -4.55 -9.91
C LYS A 96 0.99 -5.69 -9.76
N MET A 97 0.96 -6.37 -8.62
CA MET A 97 0.03 -7.47 -8.37
C MET A 97 -1.44 -7.02 -8.35
N HIS A 98 -1.73 -5.84 -7.81
CA HIS A 98 -3.06 -5.24 -7.88
C HIS A 98 -3.52 -4.97 -9.31
N ILE A 99 -2.62 -4.46 -10.17
CA ILE A 99 -2.92 -4.22 -11.59
C ILE A 99 -3.18 -5.54 -12.31
N ASP A 100 -2.27 -6.49 -12.16
CA ASP A 100 -2.41 -7.82 -12.75
C ASP A 100 -3.73 -8.50 -12.32
N ALA A 101 -4.13 -8.37 -11.06
CA ALA A 101 -5.40 -8.89 -10.55
C ALA A 101 -6.60 -8.18 -11.17
N ALA A 102 -6.52 -6.85 -11.34
CA ALA A 102 -7.57 -6.07 -11.97
C ALA A 102 -7.74 -6.44 -13.46
N GLU A 103 -6.63 -6.58 -14.19
CA GLU A 103 -6.62 -7.00 -15.59
C GLU A 103 -7.20 -8.42 -15.75
N GLU A 104 -6.83 -9.34 -14.86
CA GLU A 104 -7.37 -10.70 -14.85
C GLU A 104 -8.89 -10.70 -14.59
N ASN A 105 -9.37 -9.91 -13.63
CA ASN A 105 -10.80 -9.78 -13.35
C ASN A 105 -11.57 -9.20 -14.55
N ILE A 106 -11.02 -8.17 -15.19
CA ILE A 106 -11.61 -7.55 -16.40
C ILE A 106 -11.66 -8.58 -17.54
N ALA A 107 -10.54 -9.26 -17.82
CA ALA A 107 -10.45 -10.24 -18.90
C ALA A 107 -11.41 -11.43 -18.71
N LYS A 108 -11.66 -11.83 -17.46
CA LYS A 108 -12.58 -12.91 -17.11
C LYS A 108 -14.03 -12.47 -16.94
N TRP A 109 -14.36 -11.19 -17.15
CA TRP A 109 -15.67 -10.61 -16.86
C TRP A 109 -16.13 -10.81 -15.40
N GLN A 110 -15.16 -10.88 -14.48
CA GLN A 110 -15.37 -11.07 -13.05
C GLN A 110 -15.34 -9.73 -12.29
N ASP A 111 -15.32 -8.60 -12.99
CA ASP A 111 -15.37 -7.27 -12.40
C ASP A 111 -16.76 -6.89 -11.90
N ILE A 112 -17.22 -7.57 -10.85
CA ILE A 112 -18.49 -7.28 -10.19
C ILE A 112 -18.24 -6.22 -9.11
N GLY A 113 -19.05 -5.16 -9.11
CA GLY A 113 -19.03 -4.15 -8.04
C GLY A 113 -17.85 -3.19 -8.03
N GLY A 114 -17.13 -3.03 -9.15
CA GLY A 114 -16.02 -2.07 -9.24
C GLY A 114 -14.74 -2.51 -8.53
N LYS A 115 -14.59 -3.80 -8.24
CA LYS A 115 -13.42 -4.38 -7.57
C LYS A 115 -12.12 -4.05 -8.29
N SER A 116 -12.10 -4.14 -9.62
CA SER A 116 -10.92 -3.82 -10.44
C SER A 116 -10.60 -2.31 -10.39
N THR A 117 -11.58 -1.46 -10.10
CA THR A 117 -11.38 -0.03 -9.84
C THR A 117 -10.67 0.21 -8.53
N SER A 118 -11.13 -0.40 -7.44
CA SER A 118 -10.44 -0.30 -6.15
C SER A 118 -8.99 -0.81 -6.21
N LEU A 119 -8.74 -1.94 -6.90
CA LEU A 119 -7.39 -2.49 -7.06
C LEU A 119 -6.47 -1.50 -7.81
N ILE A 120 -6.97 -0.87 -8.88
CA ILE A 120 -6.17 0.09 -9.66
C ILE A 120 -5.96 1.40 -8.90
N GLU A 121 -6.94 1.87 -8.12
CA GLU A 121 -6.77 3.03 -7.24
C GLU A 121 -5.71 2.77 -6.16
N THR A 122 -5.71 1.55 -5.59
CA THR A 122 -4.68 1.11 -4.64
C THR A 122 -3.30 1.13 -5.30
N ALA A 123 -3.17 0.55 -6.50
CA ALA A 123 -1.90 0.56 -7.25
C ALA A 123 -1.40 1.98 -7.60
N ILE A 124 -2.31 2.90 -7.93
CA ILE A 124 -1.98 4.32 -8.16
C ILE A 124 -1.37 4.93 -6.88
N SER A 125 -2.00 4.70 -5.73
CA SER A 125 -1.50 5.19 -4.43
C SER A 125 -0.11 4.62 -4.13
N GLU A 126 0.05 3.30 -4.24
CA GLU A 126 1.29 2.59 -3.93
C GLU A 126 2.46 3.01 -4.85
N TYR A 127 2.24 3.14 -6.16
CA TYR A 127 3.27 3.65 -7.07
C TYR A 127 3.61 5.12 -6.81
N SER A 128 2.63 5.94 -6.44
CA SER A 128 2.89 7.34 -6.07
C SER A 128 3.79 7.42 -4.82
N TRP A 129 3.57 6.53 -3.86
CA TRP A 129 4.38 6.44 -2.65
C TRP A 129 5.78 5.92 -2.91
N ALA A 130 5.88 4.82 -3.65
CA ALA A 130 7.17 4.27 -4.03
C ALA A 130 7.98 5.31 -4.83
N SER A 131 7.34 6.05 -5.74
CA SER A 131 7.97 7.16 -6.48
C SER A 131 8.52 8.25 -5.54
N PHE A 132 7.69 8.73 -4.61
CA PHE A 132 8.08 9.77 -3.66
C PHE A 132 9.26 9.32 -2.79
N CYS A 133 9.21 8.09 -2.27
CA CYS A 133 10.29 7.54 -1.46
C CYS A 133 11.58 7.34 -2.27
N SER A 134 11.51 6.80 -3.50
CA SER A 134 12.69 6.69 -4.38
C SER A 134 13.35 8.04 -4.64
N PHE A 135 12.54 9.10 -4.81
CA PHE A 135 13.06 10.46 -4.98
C PHE A 135 13.85 10.92 -3.75
N LEU A 136 13.31 10.69 -2.54
CA LEU A 136 13.99 11.02 -1.28
C LEU A 136 15.28 10.22 -1.08
N LEU A 137 15.33 8.99 -1.58
CA LEU A 137 16.54 8.15 -1.56
C LEU A 137 17.58 8.56 -2.61
N GLY A 138 17.26 9.52 -3.48
CA GLY A 138 18.15 10.01 -4.54
C GLY A 138 18.06 9.23 -5.85
N ASP A 139 17.26 8.16 -5.91
CA ASP A 139 17.01 7.40 -7.15
C ASP A 139 15.92 8.09 -7.99
N LYS A 140 16.34 9.14 -8.69
CA LYS A 140 15.46 9.99 -9.50
C LYS A 140 14.90 9.25 -10.72
N GLU A 141 15.62 8.26 -11.25
CA GLU A 141 15.19 7.49 -12.42
C GLU A 141 14.06 6.54 -12.03
N LEU A 142 14.23 5.77 -10.95
CA LEU A 142 13.18 4.93 -10.40
C LEU A 142 11.96 5.76 -10.00
N ALA A 143 12.18 6.90 -9.33
CA ALA A 143 11.10 7.81 -8.95
C ALA A 143 10.28 8.24 -10.17
N LYS A 144 10.94 8.68 -11.25
CA LYS A 144 10.28 9.08 -12.50
C LYS A 144 9.50 7.92 -13.12
N ASN A 145 10.09 6.74 -13.20
CA ASN A 145 9.45 5.57 -13.80
C ASN A 145 8.19 5.16 -13.06
N LEU A 146 8.22 5.15 -11.72
CA LEU A 146 7.05 4.85 -10.89
C LEU A 146 5.96 5.92 -10.98
N ALA A 147 6.34 7.20 -11.05
CA ALA A 147 5.39 8.29 -11.27
C ALA A 147 4.67 8.18 -12.62
N LEU A 148 5.39 7.78 -13.68
CA LEU A 148 4.80 7.57 -15.00
C LEU A 148 3.80 6.41 -14.99
N LYS A 149 4.11 5.30 -14.32
CA LYS A 149 3.16 4.19 -14.15
C LYS A 149 1.88 4.64 -13.44
N SER A 150 2.00 5.35 -12.32
CA SER A 150 0.85 5.91 -11.58
C SER A 150 0.01 6.85 -12.46
N LEU A 151 0.67 7.72 -13.23
CA LEU A 151 0.01 8.66 -14.12
C LEU A 151 -0.75 7.97 -15.26
N ASP A 152 -0.13 6.96 -15.89
CA ASP A 152 -0.73 6.20 -16.98
C ASP A 152 -2.02 5.49 -16.52
N LEU A 153 -2.01 4.86 -15.34
CA LEU A 153 -3.18 4.22 -14.73
C LEU A 153 -4.32 5.23 -14.45
N ALA A 154 -3.98 6.43 -13.95
CA ALA A 154 -4.96 7.49 -13.74
C ALA A 154 -5.54 8.03 -15.06
N GLN A 155 -4.76 8.00 -16.14
CA GLN A 155 -5.17 8.44 -17.48
C GLN A 155 -5.97 7.40 -18.27
N THR A 156 -5.81 6.11 -18.01
CA THR A 156 -6.60 5.05 -18.66
C THR A 156 -8.02 4.95 -18.09
N LYS A 157 -8.24 5.17 -16.79
CA LYS A 157 -9.52 4.86 -16.14
C LYS A 157 -10.69 5.86 -16.20
N ARG A 158 -10.66 6.95 -16.98
CA ARG A 158 -11.71 8.03 -16.91
C ARG A 158 -12.05 8.49 -15.48
N ILE A 159 -11.09 8.38 -14.55
CA ILE A 159 -11.17 8.85 -13.17
C ILE A 159 -11.11 10.40 -13.22
N ARG A 160 -12.26 11.05 -13.50
CA ARG A 160 -12.34 12.48 -13.83
C ARG A 160 -11.91 13.41 -12.69
N ILE A 161 -12.19 13.02 -11.44
CA ILE A 161 -12.06 13.87 -10.26
C ILE A 161 -10.58 14.00 -9.84
N TRP A 162 -9.82 12.91 -9.96
CA TRP A 162 -8.48 12.78 -9.37
C TRP A 162 -7.32 13.20 -10.28
N ARG A 163 -7.57 13.18 -11.60
CA ARG A 163 -6.57 13.45 -12.65
C ARG A 163 -5.85 14.78 -12.49
N ARG A 164 -6.54 15.82 -12.01
CA ARG A 164 -6.02 17.17 -12.06
C ARG A 164 -4.95 17.43 -11.00
N GLU A 165 -5.16 17.02 -9.76
CA GLU A 165 -4.18 17.23 -8.70
C GLU A 165 -3.07 16.19 -8.74
N LEU A 166 -3.36 14.92 -9.07
CA LEU A 166 -2.32 13.90 -9.25
C LEU A 166 -1.36 14.25 -10.41
N ALA A 167 -1.88 14.69 -11.56
CA ALA A 167 -1.03 15.13 -12.67
C ALA A 167 -0.16 16.35 -12.31
N LYS A 168 -0.68 17.27 -11.49
CA LYS A 168 0.11 18.40 -10.98
C LYS A 168 1.19 17.94 -10.00
N THR A 169 0.91 16.98 -9.13
CA THR A 169 1.89 16.38 -8.23
C THR A 169 3.00 15.69 -9.01
N CYS A 170 2.66 14.77 -9.91
CA CYS A 170 3.62 14.06 -10.74
C CYS A 170 4.43 15.03 -11.61
N GLY A 171 3.78 16.03 -12.21
CA GLY A 171 4.46 17.08 -12.97
C GLY A 171 5.43 17.90 -12.12
N ALA A 172 5.08 18.22 -10.87
CA ALA A 172 5.98 18.92 -9.96
C ALA A 172 7.18 18.05 -9.54
N LEU A 173 6.98 16.74 -9.33
CA LEU A 173 8.05 15.77 -9.06
C LEU A 173 9.02 15.64 -10.23
N ILE A 174 8.51 15.46 -11.46
CA ILE A 174 9.31 15.40 -12.69
C ILE A 174 10.19 16.65 -12.85
N ASN A 175 9.67 17.82 -12.45
CA ASN A 175 10.37 19.09 -12.54
C ASN A 175 11.20 19.44 -11.28
N GLY A 176 11.34 18.52 -10.31
CA GLY A 176 12.13 18.73 -9.09
C GLY A 176 11.56 19.76 -8.09
N LYS A 177 10.28 20.14 -8.22
CA LYS A 177 9.63 21.19 -7.42
C LYS A 177 8.90 20.61 -6.20
N LEU A 178 9.68 20.14 -5.22
CA LEU A 178 9.22 19.46 -4.00
C LEU A 178 8.09 20.18 -3.25
N GLY A 179 8.20 21.49 -3.03
CA GLY A 179 7.16 22.24 -2.32
C GLY A 179 5.82 22.31 -3.06
N LYS A 180 5.86 22.31 -4.40
CA LYS A 180 4.64 22.27 -5.23
C LYS A 180 4.06 20.86 -5.30
N ALA A 181 4.93 19.84 -5.41
CA ALA A 181 4.50 18.45 -5.34
C ALA A 181 3.78 18.16 -4.01
N GLN A 182 4.33 18.64 -2.90
CA GLN A 182 3.73 18.51 -1.58
C GLN A 182 2.36 19.20 -1.49
N ALA A 183 2.22 20.43 -1.98
CA ALA A 183 0.94 21.14 -1.95
C ALA A 183 -0.14 20.45 -2.81
N HIS A 184 0.22 19.97 -3.99
CA HIS A 184 -0.71 19.23 -4.85
C HIS A 184 -1.07 17.86 -4.27
N TRP A 185 -0.13 17.21 -3.58
CA TRP A 185 -0.37 15.95 -2.90
C TRP A 185 -1.36 16.08 -1.74
N VAL A 186 -1.18 17.07 -0.86
CA VAL A 186 -2.12 17.33 0.25
C VAL A 186 -3.53 17.56 -0.31
N LYS A 187 -3.66 18.38 -1.35
CA LYS A 187 -4.96 18.66 -1.99
C LYS A 187 -5.58 17.42 -2.65
N PHE A 188 -4.76 16.57 -3.24
CA PHE A 188 -5.18 15.26 -3.76
C PHE A 188 -5.74 14.39 -2.62
N GLN A 189 -5.07 14.35 -1.46
CA GLN A 189 -5.51 13.57 -0.29
C GLN A 189 -6.80 14.10 0.35
N GLU A 190 -6.95 15.42 0.48
CA GLU A 190 -8.19 16.06 0.96
C GLU A 190 -9.37 15.68 0.09
N THR A 191 -9.15 15.70 -1.23
CA THR A 191 -10.18 15.28 -2.18
C THR A 191 -10.49 13.80 -1.94
N LEU A 192 -9.48 12.93 -1.74
CA LEU A 192 -9.61 11.46 -1.63
C LEU A 192 -10.41 11.05 -0.39
N SER A 193 -10.21 11.79 0.70
CA SER A 193 -10.90 11.59 1.98
C SER A 193 -12.40 11.80 1.93
N ASN A 194 -12.88 12.67 1.03
CA ASN A 194 -14.30 13.03 0.97
C ASN A 194 -15.13 12.02 0.18
N ASP A 195 -14.50 11.14 -0.62
CA ASP A 195 -15.20 10.27 -1.55
C ASP A 195 -15.21 8.79 -1.16
N TYR A 196 -14.22 8.21 -0.44
CA TYR A 196 -14.34 6.86 0.18
C TYR A 196 -13.06 6.47 0.96
N LEU A 197 -13.20 6.06 2.24
CA LEU A 197 -12.48 4.94 2.92
C LEU A 197 -12.87 4.91 4.41
N GLY A 198 -13.09 3.72 4.95
CA GLY A 198 -13.36 3.53 6.38
C GLY A 198 -12.24 4.13 7.24
N GLU A 199 -12.64 4.90 8.25
CA GLU A 199 -11.81 5.80 9.05
C GLU A 199 -10.44 5.22 9.45
N THR A 200 -10.38 3.94 9.83
CA THR A 200 -9.18 3.31 10.40
C THR A 200 -8.00 3.17 9.43
N GLU A 201 -8.23 2.77 8.17
CA GLU A 201 -7.16 2.57 7.17
C GLU A 201 -6.67 3.91 6.60
N TYR A 202 -7.58 4.89 6.53
CA TYR A 202 -7.29 6.27 6.15
C TYR A 202 -6.41 6.99 7.19
N PHE A 203 -6.65 6.78 8.49
CA PHE A 203 -5.82 7.39 9.54
C PHE A 203 -4.42 6.77 9.63
N GLU A 204 -4.25 5.46 9.40
CA GLU A 204 -2.91 4.85 9.27
C GLU A 204 -2.17 5.40 8.04
N TYR A 205 -2.87 5.57 6.92
CA TYR A 205 -2.32 6.21 5.72
C TYR A 205 -1.87 7.66 5.96
N LEU A 206 -2.68 8.48 6.65
CA LEU A 206 -2.30 9.85 7.05
C LEU A 206 -1.09 9.87 7.98
N ARG A 207 -1.05 8.97 8.97
CA ARG A 207 0.08 8.84 9.91
C ARG A 207 1.36 8.39 9.21
N ILE A 208 1.24 7.60 8.14
CA ILE A 208 2.37 7.19 7.30
C ILE A 208 2.93 8.39 6.55
N VAL A 209 2.06 9.21 5.97
CA VAL A 209 2.38 10.41 5.20
C VAL A 209 3.05 11.48 6.04
N GLU A 210 2.48 11.78 7.20
CA GLU A 210 3.02 12.79 8.11
C GLU A 210 4.43 12.45 8.58
N ASN A 211 4.69 11.17 8.85
CA ASN A 211 6.01 10.68 9.22
C ASN A 211 7.05 10.78 8.08
N CYS A 212 6.67 10.46 6.84
CA CYS A 212 7.56 10.65 5.69
C CYS A 212 7.91 12.13 5.48
N PHE A 213 6.96 13.05 5.72
CA PHE A 213 7.23 14.49 5.68
C PHE A 213 8.14 14.97 6.82
N ASN A 214 8.02 14.41 8.02
CA ASN A 214 8.91 14.73 9.14
C ASN A 214 10.35 14.27 8.86
N ILE A 215 10.52 13.12 8.21
CA ILE A 215 11.83 12.61 7.75
C ILE A 215 12.40 13.51 6.64
N ALA A 216 11.59 13.92 5.66
CA ALA A 216 12.03 14.83 4.60
C ALA A 216 12.41 16.23 5.11
N LYS A 217 11.78 16.70 6.20
CA LYS A 217 12.14 17.95 6.89
C LYS A 217 13.44 17.82 7.69
N SER A 218 13.71 16.67 8.31
CA SER A 218 14.92 16.46 9.11
C SER A 218 16.18 16.30 8.25
N GLN A 219 16.06 15.79 7.03
CA GLN A 219 17.16 15.66 6.07
C GLN A 219 17.51 16.96 5.31
N LYS A 220 16.85 18.08 5.63
CA LYS A 220 17.16 19.43 5.11
C LYS A 220 18.08 20.26 6.01
N LYS A 221 18.60 19.69 7.11
CA LYS A 221 19.70 20.26 7.89
C LYS A 221 21.02 19.64 7.46
#